data_AF-W6KW09-F1
#
_entry.id   AF-W6KW09-F1
#
_cell.length_a   1.000
_cell.length_b   1.000
_cell.length_c   1.000
_cell.angle_alpha   90.00
_cell.angle_beta   90.00
_cell.angle_gamma   90.00
#
_symmetry.space_group_name_H-M   'P 1'
#
loop_
_entity.id
_entity.type
_entity.pdbx_description
1 polymer ?
#
loop_
_entity_poly.entity_id
_entity_poly.type
_entity_poly.pdbx_seq_one_letter_code
_entity_poly.pdbx_strand_id
1 'polypeptide(L)'
;MLKRPDRTLLQDPSYPHDLTIPLSENGPTQRTRELFQVEPDVIDPQLSEAVSLGTTILAVSYKGGVVLAADSRTSSGSYVVNRTSNKLTKLSKYIYCCRSGSAADTQALAERVSNYLESYQTEIEREVNVTTVANIFHKMCYMNRWRISAGIIVAGYDPINGGSVYSIPSGGSCVKLDYALGGSGSIFLYSFFDANYKPGMSKEECLKFCQRAVAHAYSRDGSSGGLIRTIVLHSGEPEDITIPWNLTPYCMEKDPKYENQAPQNTLYSSSAKLSENQLTTAKV
;
A
#
# COMPACT_ATOMS: atom_id res chain seq x y z
N MET A 1 -15.21 -12.16 56.80
CA MET A 1 -14.26 -11.17 56.24
C MET A 1 -12.86 -11.73 56.36
N LEU A 2 -12.26 -12.17 55.25
CA LEU A 2 -10.89 -12.70 55.22
C LEU A 2 -9.90 -11.54 55.38
N LYS A 3 -9.15 -11.51 56.49
CA LYS A 3 -8.02 -10.59 56.65
C LYS A 3 -6.82 -11.15 55.89
N ARG A 4 -6.32 -10.41 54.91
CA ARG A 4 -5.15 -10.77 54.10
C ARG A 4 -3.84 -10.44 54.84
N PRO A 5 -2.73 -11.15 54.57
CA PRO A 5 -1.46 -10.96 55.27
C PRO A 5 -0.70 -9.71 54.80
N ASP A 6 0.06 -9.12 55.73
CA ASP A 6 0.92 -7.95 55.48
C ASP A 6 2.16 -8.34 54.68
N ARG A 7 2.02 -8.34 53.36
CA ARG A 7 3.06 -8.24 52.29
C ARG A 7 2.47 -8.54 50.91
N THR A 8 1.26 -8.06 50.64
CA THR A 8 0.75 -8.00 49.26
C THR A 8 1.33 -6.74 48.60
N LEU A 9 1.73 -6.88 47.33
CA LEU A 9 2.56 -5.99 46.49
C LEU A 9 2.16 -4.49 46.37
N LEU A 10 1.19 -4.02 47.14
CA LEU A 10 0.66 -2.64 47.11
C LEU A 10 1.39 -1.66 48.04
N GLN A 11 2.37 -2.13 48.83
CA GLN A 11 3.17 -1.28 49.73
C GLN A 11 4.61 -1.06 49.24
N ASP A 12 4.93 -1.49 48.02
CA ASP A 12 6.21 -1.15 47.39
C ASP A 12 6.19 0.37 47.08
N PRO A 13 7.15 1.20 47.55
CA PRO A 13 7.16 2.64 47.29
C PRO A 13 7.22 3.01 45.80
N SER A 14 7.50 2.04 44.91
CA SER A 14 7.41 2.19 43.45
C SER A 14 6.02 1.91 42.85
N TYR A 15 5.05 1.44 43.62
CA TYR A 15 3.68 1.25 43.14
C TYR A 15 2.89 2.56 43.29
N PRO A 16 2.42 3.19 42.20
CA PRO A 16 1.78 4.49 42.28
C PRO A 16 0.49 4.36 43.10
N HIS A 17 0.38 5.16 44.17
CA HIS A 17 -0.89 5.35 44.88
C HIS A 17 -2.00 5.69 43.88
N ASP A 18 -3.25 5.35 44.19
CA ASP A 18 -4.41 5.65 43.34
C ASP A 18 -4.43 7.15 42.99
N LEU A 19 -3.86 7.45 41.82
CA LEU A 19 -3.78 8.78 41.27
C LEU A 19 -5.17 9.04 40.68
N THR A 20 -6.00 9.78 41.41
CA THR A 20 -7.24 10.34 40.88
C THR A 20 -6.86 11.46 39.90
N ILE A 21 -6.51 11.07 38.70
CA ILE A 21 -6.10 11.98 37.63
C ILE A 21 -7.36 12.48 36.92
N PRO A 22 -7.63 13.79 36.90
CA PRO A 22 -8.69 14.33 36.07
C PRO A 22 -8.37 14.01 34.60
N LEU A 23 -9.36 13.44 33.89
CA LEU A 23 -9.23 13.15 32.46
C LEU A 23 -8.88 14.44 31.73
N SER A 24 -7.80 14.43 30.94
CA SER A 24 -7.58 15.51 29.97
C SER A 24 -8.74 15.51 28.97
N GLU A 25 -9.12 16.67 28.44
CA GLU A 25 -10.19 16.78 27.44
C GLU A 25 -10.01 15.84 26.22
N ASN A 26 -8.78 15.36 25.98
CA ASN A 26 -8.40 14.50 24.87
C ASN A 26 -8.10 13.03 25.24
N GLY A 27 -8.44 12.60 26.47
CA GLY A 27 -8.35 11.20 26.91
C GLY A 27 -6.98 10.73 27.40
N PRO A 28 -6.86 9.46 27.84
CA PRO A 28 -5.69 8.93 28.56
C PRO A 28 -4.44 8.70 27.68
N THR A 29 -4.59 8.62 26.35
CA THR A 29 -3.52 8.17 25.44
C THR A 29 -2.44 9.23 25.17
N GLN A 30 -2.72 10.53 25.35
CA GLN A 30 -1.72 11.58 25.12
C GLN A 30 -0.72 11.71 26.28
N ARG A 31 -1.17 11.48 27.52
CA ARG A 31 -0.32 11.66 28.72
C ARG A 31 0.73 10.57 28.89
N THR A 32 0.51 9.39 28.30
CA THR A 32 1.50 8.30 28.31
C THR A 32 2.80 8.70 27.61
N ARG A 33 2.75 9.58 26.59
CA ARG A 33 3.96 10.14 25.96
C ARG A 33 4.69 11.17 26.82
N GLU A 34 3.99 11.83 27.74
CA GLU A 34 4.60 12.78 28.69
C GLU A 34 5.24 12.04 29.88
N LEU A 35 4.62 10.94 30.32
CA LEU A 35 5.09 10.12 31.44
C LEU A 35 6.24 9.18 31.08
N PHE A 36 6.25 8.68 29.83
CA PHE A 36 7.32 7.85 29.29
C PHE A 36 8.02 8.61 28.17
N GLN A 37 8.78 9.65 28.55
CA GLN A 37 9.70 10.27 27.61
C GLN A 37 10.73 9.21 27.19
N VAL A 38 10.83 8.97 25.89
CA VAL A 38 11.78 8.00 25.35
C VAL A 38 13.19 8.53 25.62
N GLU A 39 14.01 7.74 26.30
CA GLU A 39 15.44 8.03 26.51
C GLU A 39 16.09 8.41 25.16
N PRO A 40 16.85 9.52 25.07
CA PRO A 40 17.44 10.01 23.83
C PRO A 40 18.28 8.94 23.09
N ASP A 41 18.87 8.01 23.84
CA ASP A 41 19.77 6.97 23.34
C ASP A 41 19.05 5.83 22.60
N VAL A 42 17.71 5.78 22.68
CA VAL A 42 16.86 4.81 21.94
C VAL A 42 16.30 5.43 20.65
N ILE A 43 16.57 6.72 20.40
CA ILE A 43 16.24 7.38 19.14
C ILE A 43 17.34 7.03 18.14
N ASP A 44 17.29 5.81 17.59
CA ASP A 44 17.94 5.56 16.31
C ASP A 44 17.24 6.47 15.28
N PRO A 45 17.94 7.44 14.64
CA PRO A 45 17.35 8.31 13.65
C PRO A 45 16.63 7.53 12.53
N GLN A 46 17.10 6.31 12.23
CA GLN A 46 16.46 5.43 11.24
C GLN A 46 15.13 4.82 11.71
N LEU A 47 14.90 4.72 13.02
CA LEU A 47 13.63 4.30 13.62
C LEU A 47 12.67 5.49 13.86
N SER A 48 13.18 6.72 13.84
CA SER A 48 12.38 7.94 13.98
C SER A 48 11.66 8.34 12.70
N GLU A 49 12.20 7.95 11.54
CA GLU A 49 11.55 8.16 10.25
C GLU A 49 10.48 7.09 10.03
N ALA A 50 9.29 7.53 9.60
CA ALA A 50 8.24 6.59 9.20
C ALA A 50 8.81 5.69 8.09
N VAL A 51 8.94 4.39 8.40
CA VAL A 51 9.45 3.40 7.48
C VAL A 51 8.70 3.53 6.15
N SER A 52 9.40 3.95 5.11
CA SER A 52 8.82 4.12 3.78
C SER A 52 8.54 2.75 3.18
N LEU A 53 7.30 2.28 3.37
CA LEU A 53 6.79 1.05 2.79
C LEU A 53 6.43 1.34 1.32
N GLY A 54 7.42 1.28 0.43
CA GLY A 54 7.10 1.47 -0.99
C GLY A 54 6.21 0.35 -1.54
N THR A 55 5.45 0.71 -2.56
CA THR A 55 4.23 0.01 -2.99
C THR A 55 3.86 0.46 -4.40
N THR A 56 3.31 -0.43 -5.20
CA THR A 56 2.64 -0.09 -6.45
C THR A 56 1.19 -0.52 -6.34
N ILE A 57 0.28 0.44 -6.37
CA ILE A 57 -1.16 0.20 -6.46
C ILE A 57 -1.76 1.01 -7.58
N LEU A 58 -2.77 0.45 -8.25
CA LEU A 58 -3.54 1.15 -9.27
C LEU A 58 -4.96 0.62 -9.36
N ALA A 59 -5.85 1.42 -9.93
CA ALA A 59 -7.18 0.99 -10.33
C ALA A 59 -7.55 1.65 -11.67
N VAL A 60 -8.25 0.92 -12.53
CA VAL A 60 -8.67 1.36 -13.87
C VAL A 60 -10.13 1.02 -14.08
N SER A 61 -10.92 1.97 -14.56
CA SER A 61 -12.30 1.75 -14.97
C SER A 61 -12.39 1.18 -16.38
N TYR A 62 -13.42 0.37 -16.61
CA TYR A 62 -13.83 -0.11 -17.93
C TYR A 62 -15.35 -0.09 -18.01
N LYS A 63 -15.92 -0.34 -19.20
CA LYS A 63 -17.36 -0.19 -19.45
C LYS A 63 -18.26 -0.93 -18.44
N GLY A 64 -17.83 -2.09 -17.94
CA GLY A 64 -18.61 -2.93 -17.04
C GLY A 64 -18.25 -2.82 -15.56
N GLY A 65 -17.22 -2.06 -15.19
CA GLY A 65 -16.72 -2.06 -13.82
C GLY A 65 -15.31 -1.49 -13.66
N VAL A 66 -14.55 -2.05 -12.70
CA VAL A 66 -13.18 -1.63 -12.40
C VAL A 66 -12.24 -2.83 -12.24
N VAL A 67 -10.96 -2.61 -12.50
CA VAL A 67 -9.87 -3.54 -12.16
C VAL A 67 -8.96 -2.84 -11.18
N LEU A 68 -8.74 -3.44 -10.00
CA LEU A 68 -7.70 -3.02 -9.07
C LEU A 68 -6.49 -3.93 -9.24
N ALA A 69 -5.29 -3.37 -9.09
CA ALA A 69 -4.05 -4.13 -9.12
C ALA A 69 -3.05 -3.61 -8.07
N ALA A 70 -2.29 -4.52 -7.50
CA ALA A 70 -1.27 -4.21 -6.53
C ALA A 70 -0.09 -5.19 -6.61
N ASP A 71 1.10 -4.71 -6.22
CA ASP A 71 2.21 -5.57 -5.86
C ASP A 71 1.98 -6.21 -4.47
N SER A 72 2.86 -7.14 -4.06
CA SER A 72 2.70 -7.88 -2.80
C SER A 72 3.85 -7.71 -1.82
N ARG A 73 4.76 -6.77 -2.03
CA ARG A 73 5.91 -6.52 -1.15
C ARG A 73 5.57 -5.53 -0.04
N THR A 74 5.94 -5.84 1.20
CA THR A 74 6.06 -4.87 2.29
C THR A 74 7.50 -4.89 2.76
N SER A 75 8.18 -3.75 2.66
CA SER A 75 9.59 -3.60 2.99
C SER A 75 9.79 -2.69 4.19
N SER A 76 10.70 -3.04 5.10
CA SER A 76 11.20 -2.14 6.13
C SER A 76 12.50 -1.52 5.65
N GLY A 77 12.40 -0.38 4.97
CA GLY A 77 13.52 0.22 4.27
C GLY A 77 14.02 -0.70 3.14
N SER A 78 15.23 -1.23 3.27
CA SER A 78 15.85 -2.12 2.29
C SER A 78 15.47 -3.59 2.45
N TYR A 79 14.92 -4.00 3.59
CA TYR A 79 14.60 -5.39 3.87
C TYR A 79 13.14 -5.73 3.53
N VAL A 80 12.90 -6.84 2.82
CA VAL A 80 11.55 -7.31 2.52
C VAL A 80 10.98 -8.10 3.69
N VAL A 81 10.14 -7.45 4.50
CA VAL A 81 9.46 -8.07 5.66
C VAL A 81 8.42 -9.09 5.21
N ASN A 82 7.62 -8.75 4.20
CA ASN A 82 6.62 -9.66 3.64
C ASN A 82 6.65 -9.62 2.12
N ARG A 83 6.76 -10.79 1.48
CA ARG A 83 6.78 -10.94 0.02
C ARG A 83 5.40 -11.18 -0.61
N THR A 84 4.38 -11.52 0.17
CA THR A 84 3.05 -11.97 -0.30
C THR A 84 1.89 -11.16 0.29
N SER A 85 2.15 -9.93 0.76
CA SER A 85 1.10 -9.05 1.31
C SER A 85 -0.08 -8.89 0.34
N ASN A 86 -1.29 -8.76 0.89
CA ASN A 86 -2.46 -8.40 0.10
C ASN A 86 -2.83 -6.94 0.38
N LYS A 87 -2.58 -6.08 -0.59
CA LYS A 87 -2.85 -4.64 -0.53
C LYS A 87 -4.22 -4.27 -1.07
N LEU A 88 -4.95 -5.25 -1.63
CA LEU A 88 -6.34 -5.12 -2.05
C LEU A 88 -7.23 -5.57 -0.87
N THR A 89 -7.82 -4.61 -0.18
CA THR A 89 -8.64 -4.88 1.02
C THR A 89 -10.12 -4.73 0.67
N LYS A 90 -10.88 -5.77 0.97
CA LYS A 90 -12.34 -5.80 0.81
C LYS A 90 -12.97 -4.83 1.81
N LEU A 91 -13.94 -4.05 1.35
CA LEU A 91 -14.74 -3.14 2.18
C LEU A 91 -16.22 -3.52 2.16
N SER A 92 -16.72 -3.92 1.00
CA SER A 92 -18.03 -4.54 0.81
C SER A 92 -17.93 -5.64 -0.25
N LYS A 93 -19.05 -6.23 -0.69
CA LYS A 93 -19.03 -7.26 -1.75
C LYS A 93 -18.40 -6.75 -3.05
N TYR A 94 -18.76 -5.54 -3.47
CA TYR A 94 -18.36 -4.95 -4.77
C TYR A 94 -17.41 -3.75 -4.65
N ILE A 95 -16.87 -3.47 -3.45
CA ILE A 95 -16.01 -2.32 -3.20
C ILE A 95 -14.76 -2.76 -2.45
N TYR A 96 -13.61 -2.40 -3.01
CA TYR A 96 -12.29 -2.65 -2.44
C TYR A 96 -11.52 -1.33 -2.34
N CYS A 97 -10.49 -1.34 -1.49
CA CYS A 97 -9.45 -0.32 -1.56
C CYS A 97 -8.08 -0.92 -1.79
N CYS A 98 -7.25 -0.19 -2.52
CA CYS A 98 -5.81 -0.40 -2.55
C CYS A 98 -5.17 0.44 -1.44
N ARG A 99 -4.20 -0.15 -0.74
CA ARG A 99 -3.50 0.49 0.38
C ARG A 99 -2.02 0.74 0.05
N SER A 100 -1.57 1.98 0.26
CA SER A 100 -0.17 2.39 0.17
C SER A 100 0.22 3.31 1.33
N GLY A 101 1.51 3.37 1.66
CA GLY A 101 1.99 4.04 2.87
C GLY A 101 2.09 3.05 4.04
N SER A 102 1.96 3.56 5.26
CA SER A 102 2.03 2.77 6.50
C SER A 102 1.02 1.61 6.49
N ALA A 103 1.52 0.39 6.66
CA ALA A 103 0.69 -0.81 6.65
C ALA A 103 -0.29 -0.78 7.83
N ALA A 104 0.17 -0.36 9.01
CA ALA A 104 -0.64 -0.24 10.22
C ALA A 104 -1.76 0.79 10.04
N ASP A 105 -1.44 2.00 9.58
CA ASP A 105 -2.43 3.07 9.42
C ASP A 105 -3.51 2.67 8.41
N THR A 106 -3.09 2.17 7.25
CA THR A 106 -4.02 1.81 6.18
C THR A 106 -4.88 0.59 6.52
N GLN A 107 -4.36 -0.37 7.28
CA GLN A 107 -5.14 -1.51 7.80
C GLN A 107 -6.20 -1.04 8.79
N ALA A 108 -5.80 -0.25 9.80
CA ALA A 108 -6.72 0.28 10.80
C ALA A 108 -7.83 1.13 10.17
N LEU A 109 -7.48 1.96 9.18
CA LEU A 109 -8.47 2.71 8.39
C LEU A 109 -9.42 1.78 7.64
N ALA A 110 -8.90 0.81 6.89
CA ALA A 110 -9.73 -0.07 6.07
C ALA A 110 -10.70 -0.90 6.91
N GLU A 111 -10.25 -1.45 8.04
CA GLU A 111 -11.10 -2.18 8.99
C GLU A 111 -12.16 -1.26 9.60
N ARG A 112 -11.78 -0.05 10.02
CA ARG A 112 -12.74 0.91 10.59
C ARG A 112 -13.83 1.29 9.58
N VAL A 113 -13.45 1.53 8.33
CA VAL A 113 -14.39 1.84 7.25
C VAL A 113 -15.26 0.62 6.94
N SER A 114 -14.69 -0.57 6.82
CA SER A 114 -15.44 -1.81 6.58
C SER A 114 -16.53 -2.03 7.64
N ASN A 115 -16.20 -1.84 8.92
CA ASN A 115 -17.16 -1.99 10.02
C ASN A 115 -18.30 -0.95 9.94
N TYR A 116 -17.98 0.30 9.58
CA TYR A 116 -19.00 1.32 9.37
C TYR A 116 -19.89 0.99 8.17
N LEU A 117 -19.33 0.43 7.10
CA LEU A 117 -20.07 0.05 5.92
C LEU A 117 -21.01 -1.12 6.17
N GLU A 118 -20.60 -2.11 6.94
CA GLU A 118 -21.45 -3.24 7.32
C GLU A 118 -22.66 -2.77 8.15
N SER A 119 -22.43 -1.88 9.12
CA SER A 119 -23.50 -1.27 9.90
C SER A 119 -24.43 -0.44 9.01
N TYR A 120 -23.85 0.40 8.15
CA TYR A 120 -24.62 1.27 7.25
C TYR A 120 -25.45 0.46 6.25
N GLN A 121 -24.87 -0.58 5.65
CA GLN A 121 -25.53 -1.48 4.69
C GLN A 121 -26.70 -2.24 5.33
N THR A 122 -26.54 -2.66 6.59
CA THR A 122 -27.61 -3.32 7.35
C THR A 122 -28.76 -2.36 7.64
N GLU A 123 -28.47 -1.10 7.99
CA GLU A 123 -29.50 -0.09 8.30
C GLU A 123 -30.31 0.33 7.06
N ILE A 124 -29.65 0.48 5.91
CA ILE A 124 -30.29 0.95 4.68
C ILE A 124 -30.89 -0.18 3.82
N GLU A 125 -30.61 -1.44 4.16
CA GLU A 125 -31.03 -2.65 3.42
C GLU A 125 -30.76 -2.59 1.90
N ARG A 126 -29.69 -1.88 1.48
CA ARG A 126 -29.28 -1.71 0.08
C ARG A 126 -27.78 -1.70 -0.05
N GLU A 127 -27.30 -1.99 -1.26
CA GLU A 127 -25.88 -1.89 -1.59
C GLU A 127 -25.38 -0.45 -1.44
N VAL A 128 -24.15 -0.30 -0.94
CA VAL A 128 -23.53 0.99 -0.70
C VAL A 128 -22.91 1.52 -1.99
N ASN A 129 -23.05 2.82 -2.25
CA ASN A 129 -22.41 3.47 -3.39
C ASN A 129 -20.90 3.66 -3.15
N VAL A 130 -20.09 3.55 -4.20
CA VAL A 130 -18.63 3.73 -4.11
C VAL A 130 -18.28 5.14 -3.60
N THR A 131 -19.04 6.15 -4.02
CA THR A 131 -18.89 7.55 -3.58
C THR A 131 -19.02 7.72 -2.07
N THR A 132 -19.94 6.97 -1.43
CA THR A 132 -20.13 7.03 0.03
C THR A 132 -18.88 6.52 0.73
N VAL A 133 -18.33 5.40 0.26
CA VAL A 133 -17.10 4.81 0.80
C VAL A 133 -15.91 5.75 0.65
N ALA A 134 -15.74 6.34 -0.55
CA ALA A 134 -14.68 7.31 -0.82
C ALA A 134 -14.76 8.53 0.11
N ASN A 135 -15.97 9.03 0.39
CA ASN A 135 -16.17 10.15 1.32
C ASN A 135 -15.84 9.80 2.78
N ILE A 136 -16.12 8.57 3.22
CA ILE A 136 -15.74 8.12 4.57
C ILE A 136 -14.21 8.06 4.69
N PHE A 137 -13.53 7.45 3.71
CA PHE A 137 -12.06 7.43 3.68
C PHE A 137 -11.47 8.84 3.63
N HIS A 138 -12.00 9.71 2.76
CA HIS A 138 -11.59 11.11 2.66
C HIS A 138 -11.64 11.80 4.02
N LYS A 139 -12.77 11.69 4.73
CA LYS A 139 -12.95 12.29 6.06
C LYS A 139 -11.92 11.77 7.06
N MET A 140 -11.73 10.45 7.13
CA MET A 140 -10.78 9.85 8.07
C MET A 140 -9.33 10.19 7.75
N CYS A 141 -8.95 10.15 6.47
CA CYS A 141 -7.60 10.47 6.03
C CYS A 141 -7.31 11.96 6.27
N TYR A 142 -8.23 12.85 5.91
CA TYR A 142 -8.05 14.29 6.09
C TYR A 142 -7.96 14.70 7.57
N MET A 143 -8.81 14.12 8.44
CA MET A 143 -8.79 14.40 9.88
C MET A 143 -7.48 13.94 10.53
N ASN A 144 -6.89 12.83 10.05
CA ASN A 144 -5.69 12.23 10.62
C ASN A 144 -4.42 12.47 9.80
N ARG A 145 -4.46 13.34 8.77
CA ARG A 145 -3.37 13.53 7.79
C ARG A 145 -1.98 13.82 8.37
N TRP A 146 -1.93 14.39 9.58
CA TRP A 146 -0.69 14.69 10.30
C TRP A 146 -0.18 13.54 11.18
N ARG A 147 -1.00 12.51 11.39
CA ARG A 147 -0.72 11.37 12.27
C ARG A 147 -0.49 10.07 11.50
N ILE A 148 -1.00 9.99 10.27
CA ILE A 148 -0.94 8.78 9.44
C ILE A 148 -0.16 9.01 8.16
N SER A 149 0.41 7.95 7.62
CA SER A 149 0.91 7.91 6.25
C SER A 149 0.04 6.96 5.43
N ALA A 150 -0.96 7.50 4.73
CA ALA A 150 -1.94 6.70 4.00
C ALA A 150 -2.24 7.27 2.62
N GLY A 151 -1.93 6.51 1.57
CA GLY A 151 -2.45 6.72 0.22
C GLY A 151 -3.42 5.60 -0.12
N ILE A 152 -4.69 5.95 -0.32
CA ILE A 152 -5.78 4.99 -0.56
C ILE A 152 -6.33 5.21 -1.96
N ILE A 153 -6.59 4.12 -2.67
CA ILE A 153 -7.44 4.14 -3.87
C ILE A 153 -8.69 3.35 -3.53
N VAL A 154 -9.85 3.98 -3.57
CA VAL A 154 -11.14 3.28 -3.41
C VAL A 154 -11.68 3.02 -4.80
N ALA A 155 -11.95 1.76 -5.12
CA ALA A 155 -12.58 1.41 -6.39
C ALA A 155 -13.59 0.30 -6.19
N GLY A 156 -14.69 0.39 -6.93
CA GLY A 156 -15.77 -0.58 -6.84
C GLY A 156 -16.78 -0.42 -7.94
N TYR A 157 -17.82 -1.24 -7.84
CA TYR A 157 -18.99 -1.20 -8.68
C TYR A 157 -20.23 -0.93 -7.82
N ASP A 158 -21.07 -0.01 -8.27
CA ASP A 158 -22.43 0.15 -7.74
C ASP A 158 -23.46 0.23 -8.88
N PRO A 159 -24.72 -0.21 -8.67
CA PRO A 159 -25.73 -0.23 -9.73
C PRO A 159 -26.09 1.15 -10.30
N ILE A 160 -25.80 2.24 -9.58
CA ILE A 160 -26.18 3.60 -9.95
C ILE A 160 -25.15 4.22 -10.88
N ASN A 161 -23.87 4.15 -10.51
CA ASN A 161 -22.76 4.81 -11.21
C ASN A 161 -21.90 3.84 -12.02
N GLY A 162 -22.14 2.53 -11.91
CA GLY A 162 -21.28 1.50 -12.47
C GLY A 162 -19.92 1.45 -11.79
N GLY A 163 -18.86 1.23 -12.58
CA GLY A 163 -17.48 1.24 -12.09
C GLY A 163 -17.01 2.63 -11.72
N SER A 164 -16.53 2.84 -10.50
CA SER A 164 -15.99 4.12 -10.04
C SER A 164 -14.62 3.94 -9.36
N VAL A 165 -13.70 4.87 -9.63
CA VAL A 165 -12.37 4.93 -9.03
C VAL A 165 -12.16 6.28 -8.37
N TYR A 166 -11.70 6.26 -7.12
CA TYR A 166 -11.38 7.45 -6.32
C TYR A 166 -9.96 7.35 -5.79
N SER A 167 -9.15 8.37 -6.05
CA SER A 167 -7.82 8.53 -5.45
C SER A 167 -7.93 9.41 -4.21
N ILE A 168 -7.38 8.92 -3.10
CA ILE A 168 -7.28 9.61 -1.81
C ILE A 168 -5.80 9.61 -1.39
N PRO A 169 -5.00 10.58 -1.89
CA PRO A 169 -3.59 10.72 -1.54
C PRO A 169 -3.39 11.08 -0.05
N SER A 170 -2.13 11.13 0.39
CA SER A 170 -1.74 11.42 1.78
C SER A 170 -2.28 12.75 2.34
N GLY A 171 -2.50 13.75 1.48
CA GLY A 171 -3.13 15.02 1.89
C GLY A 171 -4.62 14.89 2.26
N GLY A 172 -5.23 13.74 1.96
CA GLY A 172 -6.63 13.47 2.22
C GLY A 172 -7.58 14.13 1.22
N SER A 173 -7.13 14.54 0.02
CA SER A 173 -8.05 14.95 -1.06
C SER A 173 -8.85 13.75 -1.57
N CYS A 174 -9.94 13.98 -2.30
CA CYS A 174 -10.74 12.91 -2.90
C CYS A 174 -11.06 13.26 -4.35
N VAL A 175 -10.50 12.49 -5.28
CA VAL A 175 -10.61 12.79 -6.72
C VAL A 175 -11.17 11.56 -7.44
N LYS A 176 -12.32 11.73 -8.10
CA LYS A 176 -12.90 10.72 -9.00
C LYS A 176 -12.14 10.73 -10.33
N LEU A 177 -11.71 9.57 -10.79
CA LEU A 177 -10.87 9.44 -11.99
C LEU A 177 -11.29 8.21 -12.82
N ASP A 178 -10.84 8.15 -14.08
CA ASP A 178 -10.94 6.95 -14.90
C ASP A 178 -9.92 5.89 -14.48
N TYR A 179 -8.74 6.33 -14.05
CA TYR A 179 -7.76 5.48 -13.41
C TYR A 179 -7.04 6.24 -12.28
N ALA A 180 -6.53 5.50 -11.31
CA ALA A 180 -5.74 6.04 -10.20
C ALA A 180 -4.45 5.24 -10.05
N LEU A 181 -3.38 5.94 -9.67
CA LEU A 181 -2.06 5.39 -9.37
C LEU A 181 -1.66 5.80 -7.95
N GLY A 182 -0.99 4.91 -7.21
CA GLY A 182 -0.56 5.19 -5.84
C GLY A 182 0.64 4.37 -5.39
N GLY A 183 1.25 4.82 -4.30
CA GLY A 183 2.50 4.28 -3.76
C GLY A 183 3.76 4.74 -4.51
N SER A 184 4.94 4.33 -4.04
CA SER A 184 6.24 4.70 -4.63
C SER A 184 6.35 4.34 -6.11
N GLY A 185 5.84 3.17 -6.52
CA GLY A 185 5.94 2.70 -7.90
C GLY A 185 5.03 3.44 -8.88
N SER A 186 4.09 4.26 -8.39
CA SER A 186 3.20 5.05 -9.23
C SER A 186 3.93 6.03 -10.14
N ILE A 187 5.08 6.56 -9.70
CA ILE A 187 5.83 7.57 -10.48
C ILE A 187 6.33 7.03 -11.82
N PHE A 188 6.65 5.74 -11.89
CA PHE A 188 7.04 5.07 -13.13
C PHE A 188 5.86 4.87 -14.08
N LEU A 189 4.63 4.93 -13.57
CA LEU A 189 3.42 4.60 -14.32
C LEU A 189 2.76 5.79 -15.00
N TYR A 190 2.98 7.03 -14.55
CA TYR A 190 2.37 8.18 -15.24
C TYR A 190 2.73 8.20 -16.72
N SER A 191 4.03 8.17 -17.05
CA SER A 191 4.49 8.11 -18.46
C SER A 191 4.08 6.82 -19.18
N PHE A 192 4.03 5.69 -18.48
CA PHE A 192 3.56 4.42 -19.05
C PHE A 192 2.09 4.51 -19.46
N PHE A 193 1.24 5.10 -18.62
CA PHE A 193 -0.17 5.30 -18.90
C PHE A 193 -0.35 6.31 -20.04
N ASP A 194 0.34 7.44 -20.01
CA ASP A 194 0.26 8.45 -21.08
C ASP A 194 0.55 7.87 -22.47
N ALA A 195 1.48 6.92 -22.57
CA ALA A 195 1.86 6.30 -23.84
C ALA A 195 1.03 5.06 -24.22
N ASN A 196 0.53 4.29 -23.25
CA ASN A 196 0.01 2.94 -23.50
C ASN A 196 -1.45 2.72 -23.09
N TYR A 197 -2.00 3.57 -22.20
CA TYR A 197 -3.38 3.46 -21.77
C TYR A 197 -4.32 3.95 -22.87
N LYS A 198 -5.44 3.25 -23.03
CA LYS A 198 -6.54 3.65 -23.92
C LYS A 198 -7.83 3.54 -23.14
N PRO A 199 -8.64 4.60 -23.07
CA PRO A 199 -9.96 4.52 -22.43
C PRO A 199 -10.86 3.55 -23.22
N GLY A 200 -11.80 2.90 -22.53
CA GLY A 200 -12.77 2.00 -23.17
C GLY A 200 -12.27 0.59 -23.49
N MET A 201 -11.17 0.14 -22.88
CA MET A 201 -10.70 -1.25 -22.94
C MET A 201 -11.77 -2.25 -22.47
N SER A 202 -11.70 -3.49 -22.98
CA SER A 202 -12.47 -4.62 -22.44
C SER A 202 -12.02 -4.99 -21.03
N LYS A 203 -12.79 -5.83 -20.34
CA LYS A 203 -12.41 -6.40 -19.03
C LYS A 203 -11.05 -7.12 -19.11
N GLU A 204 -10.85 -7.97 -20.11
CA GLU A 204 -9.65 -8.77 -20.30
C GLU A 204 -8.45 -7.91 -20.70
N GLU A 205 -8.67 -6.88 -21.52
CA GLU A 205 -7.65 -5.91 -21.89
C GLU A 205 -7.20 -5.09 -20.68
N CYS A 206 -8.14 -4.57 -19.89
CA CYS A 206 -7.84 -3.86 -18.65
C CYS A 206 -7.07 -4.75 -17.67
N LEU A 207 -7.49 -6.00 -17.48
CA LEU A 207 -6.81 -6.95 -16.60
C LEU A 207 -5.34 -7.14 -17.01
N LYS A 208 -5.10 -7.46 -18.29
CA LYS A 208 -3.74 -7.64 -18.83
C LYS A 208 -2.93 -6.35 -18.75
N PHE A 209 -3.56 -5.21 -19.04
CA PHE A 209 -2.91 -3.90 -18.98
C PHE A 209 -2.47 -3.56 -17.55
N CYS A 210 -3.35 -3.75 -16.56
CA CYS A 210 -3.05 -3.54 -15.15
C CYS A 210 -1.91 -4.44 -14.67
N GLN A 211 -1.92 -5.72 -15.06
CA GLN A 211 -0.83 -6.65 -14.72
C GLN A 211 0.49 -6.21 -15.34
N ARG A 212 0.47 -5.82 -16.62
CA ARG A 212 1.66 -5.30 -17.31
C ARG A 212 2.16 -3.99 -16.69
N ALA A 213 1.27 -3.09 -16.29
CA ALA A 213 1.61 -1.85 -15.62
C ALA A 213 2.33 -2.12 -14.30
N VAL A 214 1.73 -2.92 -13.40
CA VAL A 214 2.38 -3.27 -12.12
C VAL A 214 3.74 -3.92 -12.34
N ALA A 215 3.86 -4.80 -13.35
CA ALA A 215 5.13 -5.42 -13.72
C ALA A 215 6.20 -4.41 -14.15
N HIS A 216 5.86 -3.41 -14.96
CA HIS A 216 6.78 -2.34 -15.34
C HIS A 216 7.21 -1.48 -14.15
N ALA A 217 6.28 -1.16 -13.25
CA ALA A 217 6.58 -0.37 -12.05
C ALA A 217 7.55 -1.08 -11.11
N TYR A 218 7.22 -2.29 -10.64
CA TYR A 218 8.09 -2.96 -9.67
C TYR A 218 9.41 -3.44 -10.28
N SER A 219 9.50 -3.56 -11.62
CA SER A 219 10.77 -3.86 -12.28
C SER A 219 11.78 -2.72 -12.10
N ARG A 220 11.32 -1.51 -11.78
CA ARG A 220 12.18 -0.34 -11.51
C ARG A 220 12.20 0.05 -10.05
N ASP A 221 11.04 0.01 -9.39
CA ASP A 221 10.89 0.39 -7.99
C ASP A 221 11.37 -0.72 -7.05
N GLY A 222 12.51 -0.50 -6.38
CA GLY A 222 13.06 -1.46 -5.42
C GLY A 222 12.16 -1.75 -4.22
N SER A 223 11.29 -0.80 -3.86
CA SER A 223 10.37 -0.97 -2.74
C SER A 223 9.11 -1.79 -3.11
N SER A 224 8.81 -1.94 -4.41
CA SER A 224 7.71 -2.76 -4.90
C SER A 224 8.20 -4.14 -5.35
N GLY A 225 7.30 -5.14 -5.43
CA GLY A 225 7.59 -6.41 -6.09
C GLY A 225 6.82 -7.61 -5.57
N GLY A 226 7.30 -8.80 -5.95
CA GLY A 226 6.65 -10.06 -5.60
C GLY A 226 5.56 -10.45 -6.60
N LEU A 227 4.38 -10.77 -6.08
CA LEU A 227 3.20 -11.16 -6.84
C LEU A 227 2.49 -9.92 -7.39
N ILE A 228 1.74 -10.11 -8.47
CA ILE A 228 0.75 -9.15 -8.93
C ILE A 228 -0.61 -9.67 -8.52
N ARG A 229 -1.29 -8.96 -7.62
CA ARG A 229 -2.68 -9.25 -7.25
C ARG A 229 -3.58 -8.34 -8.04
N THR A 230 -4.59 -8.92 -8.68
CA THR A 230 -5.63 -8.19 -9.39
C THR A 230 -7.00 -8.65 -8.92
N ILE A 231 -7.97 -7.73 -8.89
CA ILE A 231 -9.37 -8.07 -8.69
C ILE A 231 -10.23 -7.28 -9.65
N VAL A 232 -11.17 -7.96 -10.31
CA VAL A 232 -12.16 -7.34 -11.18
C VAL A 232 -13.47 -7.22 -10.42
N LEU A 233 -14.02 -6.00 -10.39
CA LEU A 233 -15.31 -5.71 -9.76
C LEU A 233 -16.30 -5.24 -10.83
N HIS A 234 -17.43 -5.92 -10.93
CA HIS A 234 -18.54 -5.64 -11.84
C HIS A 234 -19.86 -6.12 -11.21
N SER A 235 -20.94 -6.16 -11.98
CA SER A 235 -22.26 -6.62 -11.52
C SER A 235 -22.33 -8.10 -11.10
N GLY A 236 -21.30 -8.89 -11.39
CA GLY A 236 -21.21 -10.31 -11.06
C GLY A 236 -20.28 -10.56 -9.88
N GLU A 237 -19.96 -11.83 -9.59
CA GLU A 237 -19.03 -12.14 -8.50
C GLU A 237 -17.64 -11.55 -8.75
N PRO A 238 -16.97 -11.00 -7.72
CA PRO A 238 -15.59 -10.53 -7.84
C PRO A 238 -14.64 -11.63 -8.30
N GLU A 239 -13.77 -11.31 -9.26
CA GLU A 239 -12.77 -12.25 -9.78
C GLU A 239 -11.36 -11.80 -9.37
N ASP A 240 -10.75 -12.51 -8.43
CA ASP A 240 -9.37 -12.28 -8.02
C ASP A 240 -8.39 -13.20 -8.76
N ILE A 241 -7.28 -12.63 -9.22
CA ILE A 241 -6.23 -13.34 -9.93
C ILE A 241 -4.89 -12.89 -9.35
N THR A 242 -4.03 -13.86 -9.04
CA THR A 242 -2.68 -13.62 -8.53
C THR A 242 -1.64 -14.20 -9.48
N ILE A 243 -0.80 -13.35 -10.07
CA ILE A 243 0.30 -13.76 -10.94
C ILE A 243 1.59 -13.86 -10.13
N PRO A 244 2.27 -15.01 -10.12
CA PRO A 244 3.58 -15.15 -9.51
C PRO A 244 4.67 -14.47 -10.35
N TRP A 245 5.72 -13.99 -9.69
CA TRP A 245 6.80 -13.22 -10.34
C TRP A 245 7.45 -13.97 -11.52
N ASN A 246 7.61 -15.28 -11.44
CA ASN A 246 8.19 -16.09 -12.52
C ASN A 246 7.37 -16.09 -13.82
N LEU A 247 6.06 -15.79 -13.73
CA LEU A 247 5.11 -15.69 -14.84
C LEU A 247 4.68 -14.24 -15.10
N THR A 248 5.42 -13.26 -14.59
CA THR A 248 5.10 -11.85 -14.82
C THR A 248 5.13 -11.48 -16.31
N PRO A 249 4.22 -10.60 -16.78
CA PRO A 249 4.24 -10.12 -18.16
C PRO A 249 5.49 -9.31 -18.53
N TYR A 250 6.23 -8.76 -17.55
CA TYR A 250 7.47 -8.02 -17.82
C TYR A 250 8.44 -8.08 -16.62
N CYS A 251 9.70 -8.35 -16.90
CA CYS A 251 10.81 -8.14 -15.97
C CYS A 251 12.09 -7.81 -16.76
N MET A 252 12.99 -7.03 -16.16
CA MET A 252 14.21 -6.58 -16.86
C MET A 252 15.17 -7.74 -17.14
N GLU A 253 15.15 -8.76 -16.28
CA GLU A 253 16.00 -9.96 -16.37
C GLU A 253 15.69 -10.82 -17.61
N LYS A 254 14.49 -10.66 -18.20
CA LYS A 254 14.07 -11.36 -19.43
C LYS A 254 13.92 -10.41 -20.63
N ASP A 255 14.16 -9.12 -20.47
CA ASP A 255 14.06 -8.15 -21.57
C ASP A 255 15.37 -8.21 -22.39
N PRO A 256 15.31 -8.59 -23.69
CA PRO A 256 16.49 -8.77 -24.54
C PRO A 256 17.37 -7.51 -24.66
N LYS A 257 16.80 -6.33 -24.42
CA LYS A 257 17.53 -5.06 -24.38
C LYS A 257 18.61 -5.01 -23.28
N TYR A 258 18.46 -5.77 -22.21
CA TYR A 258 19.39 -5.82 -21.07
C TYR A 258 20.21 -7.11 -21.02
N GLU A 259 20.16 -7.95 -22.05
CA GLU A 259 20.91 -9.20 -22.13
C GLU A 259 22.42 -8.96 -22.14
N ASN A 260 22.88 -7.97 -22.92
CA ASN A 260 24.29 -7.60 -22.99
C ASN A 260 24.68 -6.75 -21.79
N GLN A 261 25.70 -7.19 -21.04
CA GLN A 261 26.26 -6.43 -19.94
C GLN A 261 26.94 -5.15 -20.44
N ALA A 262 26.81 -4.05 -19.68
CA ALA A 262 27.52 -2.82 -19.99
C ALA A 262 29.05 -3.04 -19.91
N PRO A 263 29.84 -2.51 -20.85
CA PRO A 263 31.30 -2.59 -20.79
C PRO A 263 31.80 -1.67 -19.66
N GLN A 264 32.16 -2.28 -18.53
CA GLN A 264 32.66 -1.60 -17.32
C GLN A 264 34.06 -2.10 -16.95
N ASN A 265 34.27 -3.41 -17.10
CA ASN A 265 35.51 -4.10 -16.73
C ASN A 265 36.28 -4.47 -18.00
N THR A 266 36.69 -3.47 -18.78
CA THR A 266 37.43 -3.70 -20.02
C THR A 266 38.85 -4.17 -19.74
N LEU A 267 39.40 -4.97 -20.65
CA LEU A 267 40.79 -5.41 -20.60
C LEU A 267 41.76 -4.21 -20.61
N TYR A 268 42.85 -4.33 -19.85
CA TYR A 268 43.97 -3.41 -20.01
C TYR A 268 44.50 -3.51 -21.44
N SER A 269 44.50 -2.39 -22.16
CA SER A 269 44.85 -2.36 -23.58
C SER A 269 45.64 -1.12 -23.96
N SER A 270 46.38 -1.20 -25.07
CA SER A 270 47.14 -0.08 -25.62
C SER A 270 46.32 0.80 -26.57
N SER A 271 44.98 0.66 -26.60
CA SER A 271 44.10 1.38 -27.52
C SER A 271 42.93 2.03 -26.78
N ALA A 272 42.46 3.18 -27.24
CA ALA A 272 41.22 3.82 -26.75
C ALA A 272 39.93 3.12 -27.26
N LYS A 273 40.05 1.99 -27.95
CA LYS A 273 38.91 1.26 -28.51
C LYS A 273 38.31 0.40 -27.40
N LEU A 274 37.06 0.69 -27.03
CA LEU A 274 36.32 -0.12 -26.05
C LEU A 274 36.23 -1.57 -26.54
N SER A 275 36.74 -2.48 -25.71
CA SER A 275 36.57 -3.93 -25.85
C SER A 275 35.41 -4.40 -24.97
N GLU A 276 35.04 -5.67 -25.11
CA GLU A 276 34.10 -6.31 -24.19
C GLU A 276 34.70 -6.46 -22.78
N ASN A 277 33.84 -6.84 -21.82
CA ASN A 277 34.25 -7.09 -20.45
C ASN A 277 35.20 -8.29 -20.37
N GLN A 278 36.21 -8.18 -19.50
CA GLN A 278 37.08 -9.29 -19.13
C GLN A 278 36.32 -10.28 -18.25
N LEU A 279 36.04 -11.47 -18.79
CA LEU A 279 35.34 -12.54 -18.07
C LEU A 279 36.29 -13.59 -17.46
N THR A 280 37.55 -13.61 -17.90
CA THR A 280 38.57 -14.54 -17.39
C THR A 280 39.48 -13.82 -16.41
N THR A 281 39.59 -14.34 -15.19
CA THR A 281 40.67 -13.99 -14.27
C THR A 281 41.98 -14.47 -14.88
N ALA A 282 42.91 -13.55 -15.15
CA ALA A 282 44.28 -13.94 -15.46
C ALA A 282 44.79 -14.74 -14.25
N LYS A 283 45.07 -16.03 -14.43
CA LYS A 283 45.78 -16.82 -13.42
C LYS A 283 47.15 -16.15 -13.24
N VAL A 284 47.37 -15.61 -12.04
CA VAL A 284 48.70 -15.22 -11.55
C VAL A 284 49.45 -16.48 -11.13
#